data_AF-A0A2N1QNT3-F1
#
_entry.id   AF-A0A2N1QNT3-F1
#
_cell.length_a   1.000
_cell.length_b   1.000
_cell.length_c   1.000
_cell.angle_alpha   90.00
_cell.angle_beta   90.00
_cell.angle_gamma   90.00
#
_symmetry.space_group_name_H-M   'P 1'
#
loop_
_entity.id
_entity.type
_entity.pdbx_description
1 polymer ?
#
loop_
_entity_poly.entity_id
_entity_poly.type
_entity_poly.pdbx_seq_one_letter_code
_entity_poly.pdbx_strand_id
1 'polypeptide(L)' 'AGSMGPKVKAALRFVRNGGQRAVIASLDEALEALEGTKGTQILKG' A
#
# COMPACT_ATOMS: atom_id res chain seq x y z
N ALA A 1 18.56 -5.76 5.97
CA ALA A 1 17.30 -5.77 5.19
C ALA A 1 16.14 -5.49 6.14
N GLY A 2 15.34 -4.45 5.92
CA GLY A 2 14.19 -4.13 6.77
C GLY A 2 12.90 -4.84 6.34
N SER A 3 11.90 -4.92 7.23
CA SER A 3 10.59 -5.53 6.96
C SER A 3 9.73 -4.74 5.96
N MET A 4 9.99 -3.44 5.80
CA MET A 4 9.26 -2.57 4.87
C MET A 4 9.63 -2.79 3.39
N GLY A 5 10.88 -3.15 3.10
CA GLY A 5 11.35 -3.32 1.72
C GLY A 5 10.50 -4.31 0.89
N PRO A 6 10.24 -5.53 1.40
CA PRO A 6 9.34 -6.48 0.74
C PRO A 6 7.91 -5.96 0.56
N LYS A 7 7.37 -5.20 1.52
CA LYS A 7 6.00 -4.64 1.44
C LYS A 7 5.87 -3.62 0.31
N VAL A 8 6.84 -2.70 0.22
CA VAL A 8 6.89 -1.69 -0.86
C VAL A 8 7.06 -2.38 -2.21
N LYS A 9 7.94 -3.37 -2.32
CA LYS A 9 8.17 -4.11 -3.58
C LYS A 9 6.89 -4.81 -4.08
N ALA A 10 6.11 -5.39 -3.16
CA ALA A 10 4.84 -6.03 -3.49
C ALA A 10 3.78 -5.01 -3.96
N ALA A 11 3.62 -3.91 -3.22
CA ALA A 11 2.67 -2.85 -3.57
C ALA A 11 2.98 -2.21 -4.93
N LEU A 12 4.26 -1.92 -5.21
CA LEU A 12 4.69 -1.41 -6.51
C LEU A 12 4.40 -2.40 -7.65
N ARG A 13 4.62 -3.70 -7.43
CA ARG A 13 4.29 -4.74 -8.43
C ARG A 13 2.79 -4.76 -8.73
N PHE A 14 1.94 -4.69 -7.71
CA PHE A 14 0.49 -4.66 -7.88
C PHE A 14 0.04 -3.48 -8.75
N VAL A 15 0.48 -2.26 -8.41
CA VAL A 15 0.09 -1.05 -9.12
C VAL A 15 0.63 -1.03 -10.56
N ARG A 16 1.88 -1.46 -10.77
CA ARG A 16 2.49 -1.56 -12.12
C ARG A 16 1.78 -2.57 -13.02
N ASN A 17 1.19 -3.62 -12.44
CA ASN A 17 0.48 -4.67 -13.18
C ASN A 17 -1.01 -4.37 -13.38
N GLY A 18 -1.46 -3.12 -13.16
CA GLY A 18 -2.83 -2.69 -13.43
C GLY A 18 -3.69 -2.43 -12.20
N GLY A 19 -3.18 -2.69 -11.00
CA GLY A 19 -3.80 -2.25 -9.76
C GLY A 19 -3.91 -0.72 -9.70
N GLN A 20 -5.04 -0.20 -9.23
CA GLN A 20 -5.26 1.27 -9.19
C GLN A 20 -4.58 1.92 -7.98
N ARG A 21 -4.65 1.26 -6.82
CA ARG A 21 -4.10 1.75 -5.55
C ARG A 21 -3.71 0.57 -4.66
N ALA A 22 -2.56 0.67 -4.02
CA ALA A 22 -2.15 -0.21 -2.92
C ALA A 22 -1.97 0.62 -1.65
N VAL A 23 -2.19 0.01 -0.48
CA VAL A 23 -2.01 0.66 0.82
C VAL A 23 -1.19 -0.23 1.76
N ILE A 24 -0.28 0.38 2.51
CA ILE A 24 0.44 -0.25 3.62
C ILE A 24 0.07 0.49 4.89
N ALA A 25 -0.56 -0.19 5.84
CA ALA A 25 -1.02 0.39 7.11
C ALA A 25 -0.89 -0.63 8.26
N SER A 26 -1.04 -0.13 9.48
CA SER A 26 -1.27 -0.97 10.67
C SER A 26 -2.65 -1.63 10.57
N LEU A 27 -2.79 -2.81 11.19
CA LEU A 27 -4.07 -3.54 11.16
C LEU A 27 -5.19 -2.74 11.83
N ASP A 28 -4.88 -2.03 12.91
CA ASP A 28 -5.85 -1.21 13.65
C ASP A 28 -6.40 -0.01 12.84
N GLU A 29 -5.72 0.37 11.76
CA GLU A 29 -6.12 1.47 10.85
C GLU A 29 -6.66 0.96 9.51
N ALA A 30 -7.03 -0.33 9.41
CA ALA A 30 -7.31 -0.97 8.13
C ALA A 30 -8.50 -0.33 7.39
N LEU A 31 -9.53 0.13 8.11
CA LEU A 31 -10.71 0.76 7.51
C LEU A 31 -10.36 2.14 6.95
N GLU A 32 -9.70 2.98 7.75
CA GLU A 32 -9.25 4.31 7.36
C GLU A 32 -8.22 4.25 6.22
N ALA A 33 -7.37 3.23 6.22
CA ALA A 33 -6.41 2.96 5.15
C ALA A 33 -7.12 2.57 3.84
N LEU A 34 -8.20 1.79 3.94
CA LEU A 34 -9.05 1.44 2.81
C LEU A 34 -9.81 2.66 2.29
N GLU A 35 -10.29 3.54 3.16
CA GLU A 35 -10.94 4.81 2.78
C GLU A 35 -9.95 5.84 2.20
N GLY A 36 -8.65 5.66 2.43
CA GLY A 36 -7.59 6.51 1.89
C GLY A 36 -7.16 7.65 2.82
N THR A 37 -7.58 7.63 4.07
CA THR A 37 -7.29 8.68 5.07
C THR A 37 -6.11 8.34 5.99
N LYS A 38 -5.66 7.08 6.01
CA LYS A 38 -4.51 6.59 6.79
C LYS A 38 -3.59 5.68 5.97
N GLY A 39 -2.44 5.32 6.54
CA GLY A 39 -1.45 4.45 5.90
C GLY A 39 -0.70 5.11 4.73
N THR A 40 0.28 4.39 4.20
CA THR A 40 1.01 4.80 3.00
C THR A 40 0.24 4.40 1.76
N GLN A 41 -0.30 5.40 1.05
CA GLN A 41 -1.06 5.24 -0.19
C GLN A 41 -0.10 5.23 -1.39
N ILE A 42 -0.15 4.16 -2.19
CA ILE A 42 0.66 4.00 -3.40
C ILE A 42 -0.31 4.01 -4.58
N LEU A 43 -0.26 5.08 -5.37
CA LEU A 43 -1.16 5.32 -6.49
C LEU A 43 -0.50 4.97 -7.82
N LYS A 44 -1.32 4.60 -8.80
CA LYS A 44 -0.89 4.53 -10.21
C LYS A 44 -0.60 5.97 -10.69
N GLY A 45 0.57 6.15 -11.31
CA GLY A 45 0.89 7.37 -12.05
C GLY A 45 0.17 7.47 -13.38
#